data_AF-A0A8J6SD47-F1
#
_entry.id   AF-A0A8J6SD47-F1
#
_cell.length_a   1.000
_cell.length_b   1.000
_cell.length_c   1.000
_cell.angle_alpha   90.00
_cell.angle_beta   90.00
_cell.angle_gamma   90.00
#
_symmetry.space_group_name_H-M   'P 1'
#
loop_
_entity.id
_entity.type
_entity.pdbx_description
1 polymer ?
#
loop_
_entity_poly.entity_id
_entity_poly.type
_entity_poly.pdbx_seq_one_letter_code
_entity_poly.pdbx_strand_id
1 'polypeptide(L)' 'MEGIDFTYAVFGQCNFSGVDIRGAIFRNATLSEVNFRNANLSYADLRGAKKLTVGSFDNVIFYETIMPNGRVYTA' A
#
# COMPACT_ATOMS: atom_id res chain seq x y z
N MET A 1 2.11 -2.24 12.95
CA MET A 1 1.64 -0.85 13.06
C MET A 1 0.26 -0.79 12.44
N GLU A 2 -0.79 -1.04 13.21
CA GLU A 2 -2.14 -1.15 12.66
C GLU A 2 -2.77 0.25 12.57
N GLY A 3 -3.39 0.58 11.44
CA GLY A 3 -4.18 1.80 11.31
C GLY A 3 -3.39 3.11 11.23
N ILE A 4 -2.12 3.10 10.80
CA ILE A 4 -1.41 4.37 10.55
C ILE A 4 -2.06 5.11 9.39
N ASP A 5 -2.30 6.40 9.60
CA ASP A 5 -2.84 7.29 8.59
C ASP A 5 -1.73 8.00 7.81
N PHE A 6 -1.65 7.70 6.50
CA PHE A 6 -0.79 8.34 5.51
C PHE A 6 -1.62 9.02 4.41
N THR A 7 -2.83 9.46 4.72
CA THR A 7 -3.70 10.15 3.78
C THR A 7 -3.00 11.41 3.23
N TYR A 8 -2.93 11.53 1.90
CA TYR A 8 -2.18 12.57 1.16
C TYR A 8 -0.65 12.56 1.34
N ALA A 9 -0.07 11.56 1.99
CA ALA A 9 1.38 11.48 2.15
C ALA A 9 2.10 11.37 0.81
N VAL A 10 3.32 11.92 0.75
CA VAL A 10 4.20 11.84 -0.41
C VAL A 10 5.42 11.02 -0.02
N PHE A 11 5.55 9.83 -0.61
CA PHE A 11 6.69 8.95 -0.48
C PHE A 11 7.42 8.83 -1.82
N GLY A 12 8.73 9.02 -1.77
CA GLY A 12 9.64 8.84 -2.90
C GLY A 12 10.77 7.91 -2.50
N GLN A 13 10.99 6.83 -3.24
CA GLN A 13 12.11 5.90 -3.05
C GLN A 13 12.18 5.25 -1.65
N CYS A 14 11.05 5.18 -0.94
CA CYS A 14 10.99 4.56 0.37
C CYS A 14 10.99 3.03 0.26
N ASN A 15 11.63 2.37 1.23
CA ASN A 15 11.64 0.91 1.32
C ASN A 15 10.76 0.41 2.47
N PHE A 16 9.63 -0.22 2.13
CA PHE A 16 8.74 -0.93 3.06
C PHE A 16 8.80 -2.45 2.85
N SER A 17 9.86 -2.97 2.24
CA SER A 17 9.96 -4.41 1.96
C SER A 17 9.90 -5.23 3.25
N GLY A 18 9.05 -6.26 3.29
CA GLY A 18 8.90 -7.15 4.43
C GLY A 18 8.20 -6.54 5.66
N VAL A 19 7.69 -5.31 5.56
CA VAL A 19 7.06 -4.63 6.69
C VAL A 19 5.62 -5.08 6.87
N ASP A 20 5.20 -5.24 8.13
CA ASP A 20 3.81 -5.43 8.52
C ASP A 20 3.10 -4.07 8.73
N ILE A 21 2.39 -3.63 7.69
CA ILE A 21 1.61 -2.39 7.62
C ILE A 21 0.12 -2.67 7.41
N ARG A 22 -0.39 -3.72 8.05
CA ARG A 22 -1.82 -4.05 8.04
C ARG A 22 -2.69 -2.88 8.50
N GLY A 23 -3.82 -2.67 7.82
CA GLY A 23 -4.76 -1.60 8.15
C GLY A 23 -4.28 -0.18 7.85
N ALA A 24 -3.10 0.00 7.24
CA ALA A 24 -2.58 1.34 6.92
C ALA A 24 -3.47 2.07 5.89
N ILE A 25 -3.62 3.37 6.06
CA ILE A 25 -4.45 4.23 5.19
C ILE A 25 -3.53 5.05 4.29
N PHE A 26 -3.54 4.78 2.98
CA PHE A 26 -2.75 5.47 1.95
C PHE A 26 -3.64 6.26 0.99
N ARG A 27 -4.80 6.72 1.46
CA ARG A 27 -5.78 7.43 0.62
C ARG A 27 -5.12 8.64 -0.05
N ASN A 28 -5.24 8.73 -1.37
CA ASN A 28 -4.67 9.81 -2.17
C ASN A 28 -3.14 10.02 -1.99
N ALA A 29 -2.40 9.05 -1.46
CA ALA A 29 -0.97 9.16 -1.29
C ALA A 29 -0.23 9.07 -2.63
N THR A 30 0.93 9.74 -2.74
CA THR A 30 1.85 9.57 -3.86
C THR A 30 2.95 8.60 -3.47
N LEU A 31 3.03 7.45 -4.13
CA LEU A 31 3.93 6.33 -3.78
C LEU A 31 4.97 6.10 -4.89
N SER A 32 5.77 7.11 -5.20
CA SER A 32 6.73 7.06 -6.31
C SER A 32 7.93 6.20 -5.95
N GLU A 33 8.18 5.15 -6.74
CA GLU A 33 9.33 4.24 -6.56
C GLU A 33 9.37 3.59 -5.16
N VAL A 34 8.21 3.44 -4.51
CA VAL A 34 8.12 2.80 -3.20
C VAL A 34 8.20 1.28 -3.37
N ASN A 35 9.02 0.64 -2.53
CA ASN A 35 9.20 -0.81 -2.52
C ASN A 35 8.33 -1.45 -1.42
N PHE A 36 7.24 -2.13 -1.80
CA PHE A 36 6.41 -2.90 -0.86
C PHE A 36 6.71 -4.40 -0.90
N ARG A 37 7.78 -4.86 -1.56
CA ARG A 37 8.00 -6.31 -1.76
C ARG A 37 7.97 -7.11 -0.46
N ASN A 38 7.27 -8.24 -0.45
CA ASN A 38 7.07 -9.08 0.75
C ASN A 38 6.35 -8.38 1.93
N ALA A 39 5.77 -7.19 1.73
CA ALA A 39 5.03 -6.50 2.79
C ALA A 39 3.63 -7.11 2.99
N ASN A 40 3.09 -6.90 4.18
CA ASN A 40 1.70 -7.23 4.49
C ASN A 40 0.85 -5.96 4.46
N LEU A 41 0.02 -5.82 3.42
CA LEU A 41 -0.95 -4.73 3.24
C LEU A 41 -2.38 -5.17 3.55
N SER A 42 -2.57 -6.25 4.31
CA SER A 42 -3.93 -6.72 4.62
C SER A 42 -4.73 -5.62 5.31
N TYR A 43 -5.99 -5.45 4.93
CA TYR A 43 -6.90 -4.41 5.42
C TYR A 43 -6.48 -2.96 5.09
N ALA A 44 -5.42 -2.75 4.30
CA ALA A 44 -4.97 -1.41 3.94
C ALA A 44 -5.93 -0.74 2.94
N ASP A 45 -5.97 0.59 2.97
CA ASP A 45 -6.82 1.39 2.09
C ASP A 45 -5.95 2.28 1.18
N LEU A 46 -5.78 1.85 -0.07
CA LEU A 46 -4.98 2.54 -1.09
C LEU A 46 -5.82 3.44 -2.01
N ARG A 47 -7.10 3.72 -1.71
CA ARG A 47 -7.99 4.45 -2.63
C ARG A 47 -7.38 5.77 -3.10
N GLY A 48 -7.32 5.96 -4.41
CA GLY A 48 -6.75 7.16 -5.01
C GLY A 48 -5.24 7.29 -4.90
N ALA A 49 -4.52 6.32 -4.32
CA ALA A 49 -3.07 6.32 -4.30
C ALA A 49 -2.52 6.26 -5.73
N LYS A 50 -1.41 6.98 -5.98
CA LYS A 50 -0.84 7.18 -7.32
C LYS A 50 0.62 6.77 -7.36
N LYS A 51 1.15 6.61 -8.59
CA LYS A 51 2.55 6.26 -8.88
C LYS A 51 2.99 4.87 -8.42
N LEU A 52 2.04 4.00 -8.12
CA LEU A 52 2.29 2.57 -7.90
C LEU A 52 2.75 1.92 -9.21
N THR A 53 3.82 1.14 -9.13
CA THR A 53 4.35 0.36 -10.26
C THR A 53 4.19 -1.12 -9.99
N VAL A 54 4.06 -1.94 -11.04
CA VAL A 54 3.89 -3.40 -10.90
C VAL A 54 5.04 -4.02 -10.10
N GLY A 55 6.27 -3.51 -10.25
CA GLY A 55 7.45 -3.97 -9.52
C GLY A 55 7.43 -3.66 -8.01
N SER A 56 6.58 -2.75 -7.55
CA SER A 56 6.44 -2.43 -6.12
C SER A 56 5.79 -3.55 -5.31
N PHE A 57 5.06 -4.47 -5.96
CA PHE A 57 4.14 -5.41 -5.31
C PHE A 57 4.53 -6.89 -5.41
N ASP A 58 5.81 -7.19 -5.63
CA ASP A 58 6.28 -8.58 -5.66
C ASP A 58 6.09 -9.26 -4.29
N ASN A 59 5.43 -10.43 -4.27
CA ASN A 59 5.08 -11.18 -3.06
C ASN A 59 4.34 -10.39 -1.96
N VAL A 60 3.54 -9.39 -2.34
CA VAL A 60 2.75 -8.61 -1.37
C VAL A 60 1.47 -9.33 -0.99
N ILE A 61 1.17 -9.33 0.31
CA ILE A 61 -0.09 -9.88 0.83
C ILE A 61 -1.17 -8.79 0.76
N PHE A 62 -2.24 -9.09 0.01
CA PHE A 62 -3.39 -8.21 -0.20
C PHE A 62 -4.69 -8.83 0.32
N TYR A 63 -4.79 -9.11 1.62
CA TYR A 63 -6.03 -9.65 2.19
C TYR A 63 -6.95 -8.53 2.66
N GLU A 64 -8.18 -8.43 2.14
CA GLU A 64 -9.12 -7.35 2.43
C GLU A 64 -8.55 -5.94 2.14
N THR A 65 -7.60 -5.83 1.20
CA THR A 65 -6.99 -4.56 0.82
C THR A 65 -7.88 -3.83 -0.18
N ILE A 66 -8.12 -2.53 0.02
CA ILE A 66 -8.81 -1.68 -0.95
C ILE A 66 -7.77 -1.08 -1.91
N MET A 67 -7.84 -1.45 -3.18
CA MET A 67 -6.94 -0.99 -4.25
C MET A 67 -7.19 0.48 -4.64
N PRO A 68 -6.26 1.12 -5.38
CA PRO A 68 -6.41 2.51 -5.81
C PRO A 68 -7.70 2.86 -6.55
N ASN A 69 -8.24 1.90 -7.31
CA ASN A 69 -9.50 2.03 -8.03
C ASN A 69 -10.75 1.70 -7.17
N GLY A 70 -10.58 1.45 -5.87
CA GLY A 70 -11.65 1.08 -4.95
C GLY A 70 -12.01 -0.41 -4.94
N ARG A 71 -11.36 -1.25 -5.75
CA ARG A 71 -11.60 -2.70 -5.71
C ARG A 71 -11.04 -3.30 -4.43
N VAL A 72 -11.84 -4.10 -3.73
CA VAL A 72 -11.35 -4.91 -2.61
C VAL A 72 -10.69 -6.18 -3.15
N TYR A 73 -9.50 -6.49 -2.65
CA TYR A 73 -8.81 -7.75 -2.91
C TYR A 73 -9.01 -8.67 -1.70
N THR A 74 -9.62 -9.82 -1.91
CA THR A 74 -10.02 -10.76 -0.84
C THR A 74 -9.46 -12.17 -1.06
N ALA A 75 -8.58 -12.34 -2.05
CA ALA A 75 -8.04 -13.64 -2.47
C ALA A 75 -6.70 -13.93 -1.80
#